data_AF-D3JU26-F1
#
_entry.id   AF-D3JU26-F1
#
_cell.length_a   1.000
_cell.length_b   1.000
_cell.length_c   1.000
_cell.angle_alpha   90.00
_cell.angle_beta   90.00
_cell.angle_gamma   90.00
#
_symmetry.space_group_name_H-M   'P 1'
#
loop_
_entity.id
_entity.type
_entity.pdbx_description
1 polymer ?
#
loop_
_entity_poly.entity_id
_entity_poly.type
_entity_poly.pdbx_seq_one_letter_code
_entity_poly.pdbx_strand_id
1 'polypeptide(L)'
;YPLIGNYGVPSTTELDEHGLPKHFEWMEGISVSALVVGEICERPSHWRSQQTLSEWMESKGVPGISGIDTRALTKKIRECGSILGRIVYEYPYDQTFTYVDPNTRNLVAECSVKKPMIFNSSGSPRICAIDCGLKINQIKCLVSRGARVELVPWNHSLDESHFDGLFISNGPGDPITCKETIAQIQSVVKNGRRPIFGICLGHQLLAISIGCQTYKLKYGNR
;
A
#
# COMPACT_ATOMS: atom_id res chain seq x y z
N TYR A 1 -6.70 -4.90 18.29
CA TYR A 1 -7.54 -3.88 18.93
C TYR A 1 -8.99 -4.30 18.72
N PRO A 2 -9.78 -4.53 19.78
CA PRO A 2 -11.08 -5.20 19.64
C PRO A 2 -12.23 -4.29 19.18
N LEU A 3 -12.23 -3.02 19.62
CA LEU A 3 -13.24 -2.01 19.28
C LEU A 3 -12.75 -1.18 18.09
N ILE A 4 -13.43 -1.18 16.95
CA ILE A 4 -12.96 -0.49 15.74
C ILE A 4 -13.98 0.56 15.32
N GLY A 5 -13.50 1.72 14.82
CA GLY A 5 -14.36 2.79 14.32
C GLY A 5 -14.67 3.92 15.31
N ASN A 6 -14.07 3.93 16.50
CA ASN A 6 -14.37 4.91 17.58
C ASN A 6 -14.26 6.38 17.16
N TYR A 7 -13.39 6.69 16.20
CA TYR A 7 -13.15 8.05 15.70
C TYR A 7 -13.87 8.37 14.38
N GLY A 8 -14.65 7.41 13.87
CA GLY A 8 -15.31 7.52 12.57
C GLY A 8 -14.29 7.63 11.45
N VAL A 9 -14.74 8.22 10.34
CA VAL A 9 -13.92 8.46 9.16
C VAL A 9 -13.81 9.97 8.93
N PRO A 10 -12.59 10.52 8.76
CA PRO A 10 -12.39 11.93 8.48
C PRO A 10 -12.79 12.27 7.03
N SER A 11 -12.80 13.56 6.71
CA SER A 11 -13.13 14.03 5.36
C SER A 11 -12.27 13.37 4.28
N THR A 12 -12.93 12.78 3.29
CA THR A 12 -12.31 12.17 2.11
C THR A 12 -11.97 13.19 1.02
N THR A 13 -12.47 14.41 1.13
CA THR A 13 -12.30 15.48 0.12
C THR A 13 -11.27 16.53 0.53
N GLU A 14 -10.87 16.58 1.80
CA GLU A 14 -9.82 17.49 2.26
C GLU A 14 -8.46 17.12 1.67
N LEU A 15 -7.89 18.05 0.90
CA LEU A 15 -6.55 17.98 0.35
C LEU A 15 -5.58 18.87 1.14
N ASP A 16 -4.29 18.54 1.08
CA ASP A 16 -3.23 19.41 1.58
C ASP A 16 -2.77 20.42 0.51
N GLU A 17 -1.74 21.20 0.84
CA GLU A 17 -1.15 22.23 -0.03
C GLU A 17 -0.53 21.68 -1.33
N HIS A 18 -0.33 20.37 -1.40
CA HIS A 18 0.20 19.67 -2.57
C HIS A 18 -0.88 18.88 -3.33
N GLY A 19 -2.16 19.08 -2.99
CA GLY A 19 -3.28 18.38 -3.62
C GLY A 19 -3.38 16.91 -3.23
N LEU A 20 -2.73 16.48 -2.14
CA LEU A 20 -2.79 15.11 -1.64
C LEU A 20 -3.87 14.98 -0.55
N PRO A 21 -4.59 13.85 -0.48
CA PRO A 21 -5.51 13.55 0.62
C PRO A 21 -4.89 13.80 1.99
N LYS A 22 -5.52 14.64 2.80
CA LYS A 22 -4.95 15.11 4.07
C LYS A 22 -4.90 14.01 5.12
N HIS A 23 -5.95 13.19 5.20
CA HIS A 23 -6.15 12.20 6.26
C HIS A 23 -6.03 10.74 5.81
N PHE A 24 -5.71 10.51 4.53
CA PHE A 24 -5.62 9.17 3.94
C PHE A 24 -4.23 8.91 3.36
N GLU A 25 -3.83 7.64 3.38
CA GLU A 25 -2.55 7.16 2.85
C GLU A 25 -2.64 6.67 1.40
N TRP A 26 -3.83 6.79 0.79
CA TRP A 26 -4.13 6.34 -0.56
C TRP A 26 -4.91 7.41 -1.32
N MET A 27 -4.69 7.50 -2.63
CA MET A 27 -5.31 8.56 -3.46
C MET A 27 -6.82 8.41 -3.51
N GLU A 28 -7.32 7.18 -3.66
CA GLU A 28 -8.75 6.93 -3.78
C GLU A 28 -9.17 5.54 -3.27
N GLY A 29 -10.21 5.52 -2.44
CA GLY A 29 -10.86 4.28 -2.02
C GLY A 29 -10.18 3.61 -0.82
N ILE A 30 -10.40 2.30 -0.71
CA ILE A 30 -9.97 1.46 0.41
C ILE A 30 -9.12 0.32 -0.16
N SER A 31 -7.92 0.11 0.36
CA SER A 31 -6.98 -0.89 -0.18
C SER A 31 -7.26 -2.32 0.29
N VAL A 32 -8.03 -2.51 1.37
CA VAL A 32 -8.35 -3.84 1.88
C VAL A 32 -9.54 -4.44 1.13
N SER A 33 -9.49 -5.73 0.82
CA SER A 33 -10.60 -6.44 0.17
C SER A 33 -11.78 -6.66 1.10
N ALA A 34 -11.53 -6.72 2.42
CA ALA A 34 -12.55 -6.86 3.45
C ALA A 34 -11.99 -6.45 4.82
N LEU A 35 -12.88 -6.12 5.75
CA LEU A 35 -12.51 -5.86 7.16
C LEU A 35 -13.18 -6.85 8.11
N VAL A 36 -12.40 -7.45 9.01
CA VAL A 36 -12.88 -8.36 10.06
C VAL A 36 -12.57 -7.72 11.42
N VAL A 37 -13.59 -7.46 12.23
CA VAL A 37 -13.44 -6.80 13.54
C VAL A 37 -14.10 -7.58 14.66
N GLY A 38 -13.66 -7.32 15.90
CA GLY A 38 -14.34 -7.83 17.09
C GLY A 38 -15.67 -7.11 17.30
N GLU A 39 -15.60 -5.79 17.49
CA GLU A 39 -16.76 -4.94 17.68
C GLU A 39 -16.61 -3.67 16.83
N ILE A 40 -17.72 -3.22 16.27
CA ILE A 40 -17.80 -2.00 15.47
C ILE A 40 -18.46 -0.88 16.28
N CYS A 41 -17.87 0.31 16.29
CA CYS A 41 -18.46 1.47 16.92
C CYS A 41 -19.46 2.13 15.97
N GLU A 42 -20.75 2.10 16.34
CA GLU A 42 -21.83 2.72 15.56
C GLU A 42 -21.95 4.23 15.79
N ARG A 43 -21.42 4.74 16.91
CA ARG A 43 -21.51 6.15 17.31
C ARG A 43 -20.11 6.73 17.57
N PRO A 44 -19.34 7.02 16.50
CA PRO A 44 -18.02 7.58 16.65
C PRO A 44 -18.07 8.97 17.29
N SER A 45 -17.04 9.31 18.07
CA SER A 45 -16.90 10.62 18.70
C SER A 45 -15.50 11.16 18.48
N HIS A 46 -15.36 11.97 17.43
CA HIS A 46 -14.12 12.69 17.12
C HIS A 46 -14.44 13.97 16.36
N TRP A 47 -13.71 15.06 16.63
CA TRP A 47 -13.97 16.36 16.03
C TRP A 47 -13.79 16.41 14.50
N ARG A 48 -13.05 15.44 13.91
CA ARG A 48 -12.93 15.26 12.46
C ARG A 48 -13.90 14.25 11.85
N SER A 49 -14.70 13.55 12.66
CA SER A 49 -15.58 12.49 12.16
C SER A 49 -16.66 13.10 11.26
N GLN A 50 -16.76 12.61 10.01
CA GLN A 50 -17.82 13.02 9.07
C GLN A 50 -18.84 11.91 8.82
N GLN A 51 -18.43 10.66 8.94
CA GLN A 51 -19.27 9.48 8.74
C GLN A 51 -18.73 8.31 9.56
N THR A 52 -19.54 7.28 9.75
CA THR A 52 -19.14 6.02 10.39
C THR A 52 -18.21 5.21 9.48
N LEU A 53 -17.48 4.26 10.07
CA LEU A 53 -16.68 3.31 9.30
C LEU A 53 -17.54 2.45 8.36
N SER A 54 -18.72 2.03 8.83
CA SER A 54 -19.66 1.22 8.05
C SER A 54 -20.17 1.96 6.82
N GLU A 55 -20.62 3.20 6.97
CA GLU A 55 -21.09 4.04 5.85
C GLU A 55 -19.97 4.27 4.81
N TRP A 56 -18.75 4.53 5.27
CA TRP A 56 -17.62 4.70 4.37
C TRP A 56 -17.30 3.43 3.58
N MET A 57 -17.27 2.27 4.25
CA MET A 57 -17.02 0.98 3.60
C MET A 57 -18.12 0.63 2.61
N GLU A 58 -19.39 0.84 2.96
CA GLU A 58 -20.54 0.64 2.07
C GLU A 58 -20.45 1.52 0.83
N SER A 59 -20.12 2.81 0.99
CA SER A 59 -19.95 3.75 -0.13
C SER A 59 -18.84 3.34 -1.12
N LYS A 60 -17.89 2.51 -0.68
CA LYS A 60 -16.77 2.00 -1.48
C LYS A 60 -16.96 0.54 -1.89
N GLY A 61 -18.08 -0.07 -1.57
CA GLY A 61 -18.36 -1.48 -1.89
C GLY A 61 -17.41 -2.46 -1.21
N VAL A 62 -16.85 -2.10 -0.05
CA VAL A 62 -15.93 -2.98 0.69
C VAL A 62 -16.69 -3.74 1.77
N PRO A 63 -16.67 -5.09 1.73
CA PRO A 63 -17.36 -5.91 2.72
C PRO A 63 -16.70 -5.85 4.10
N GLY A 64 -17.51 -5.94 5.15
CA GLY A 64 -17.06 -6.01 6.53
C GLY A 64 -17.86 -7.02 7.34
N ILE A 65 -17.24 -7.59 8.38
CA ILE A 65 -17.89 -8.48 9.35
C ILE A 65 -17.42 -8.13 10.77
N SER A 66 -18.39 -8.04 11.69
CA SER A 66 -18.19 -7.76 13.12
C SER A 66 -18.69 -8.93 13.97
N GLY A 67 -18.40 -8.92 15.28
CA GLY A 67 -18.76 -10.00 16.20
C GLY A 67 -17.83 -11.22 16.11
N ILE A 68 -16.66 -11.08 15.49
CA ILE A 68 -15.72 -12.18 15.29
C ILE A 68 -14.66 -12.18 16.41
N ASP A 69 -14.35 -13.35 16.97
CA ASP A 69 -13.18 -13.49 17.85
C ASP A 69 -11.88 -13.35 17.02
N THR A 70 -11.48 -12.09 16.83
CA THR A 70 -10.25 -11.73 16.12
C THR A 70 -9.00 -12.26 16.82
N ARG A 71 -9.05 -12.56 18.13
CA ARG A 71 -7.92 -13.17 18.86
C ARG A 71 -7.77 -14.64 18.49
N ALA A 72 -8.86 -15.40 18.44
CA ALA A 72 -8.85 -16.77 17.94
C ALA A 72 -8.37 -16.84 16.49
N LEU A 73 -8.88 -15.94 15.63
CA LEU A 73 -8.44 -15.83 14.23
C LEU A 73 -6.94 -15.52 14.13
N THR A 74 -6.44 -14.55 14.91
CA THR A 74 -5.01 -14.18 14.94
C THR A 74 -4.14 -15.36 15.36
N LYS A 75 -4.54 -16.12 16.39
CA LYS A 75 -3.80 -17.33 16.82
C LYS A 75 -3.72 -18.36 15.69
N LYS A 76 -4.85 -18.63 15.02
CA LYS A 76 -4.92 -19.58 13.89
C LYS A 76 -3.99 -19.17 12.75
N ILE A 77 -4.00 -17.90 12.35
CA ILE A 77 -3.08 -17.36 11.32
C ILE A 77 -1.62 -17.50 11.76
N ARG A 78 -1.29 -17.23 13.03
CA ARG A 78 0.09 -17.37 13.52
C ARG A 78 0.58 -18.82 13.49
N GLU A 79 -0.29 -19.77 13.81
CA GLU A 79 0.02 -21.20 13.87
C GLU A 79 0.13 -21.83 12.47
N CYS A 80 -0.86 -21.57 11.60
CA CYS A 80 -0.94 -22.14 10.26
C CYS A 80 -0.20 -21.34 9.19
N GLY A 81 0.19 -20.09 9.48
CA GLY A 81 0.81 -19.18 8.53
C GLY A 81 -0.20 -18.38 7.70
N SER A 82 0.14 -18.07 6.44
CA SER A 82 -0.76 -17.36 5.53
C SER A 82 -1.97 -18.23 5.17
N ILE A 83 -3.18 -17.82 5.58
CA ILE A 83 -4.43 -18.53 5.33
C ILE A 83 -5.26 -17.74 4.31
N LEU A 84 -5.84 -18.44 3.33
CA LEU A 84 -6.85 -17.88 2.42
C LEU A 84 -8.22 -17.92 3.09
N GLY A 85 -9.00 -16.85 2.94
CA GLY A 85 -10.32 -16.73 3.55
C GLY A 85 -11.26 -15.92 2.67
N ARG A 86 -12.57 -16.08 2.92
CA ARG A 86 -13.63 -15.33 2.27
C ARG A 86 -14.74 -14.99 3.27
N ILE A 87 -15.43 -13.88 3.05
CA ILE A 87 -16.68 -13.55 3.74
C ILE A 87 -17.83 -14.04 2.85
N VAL A 88 -18.82 -14.69 3.45
CA VAL A 88 -20.03 -15.14 2.75
C VAL A 88 -21.25 -14.61 3.50
N TYR A 89 -22.20 -14.03 2.76
CA TYR A 89 -23.38 -13.38 3.32
C TYR A 89 -24.54 -14.35 3.58
N GLU A 90 -24.67 -15.41 2.78
CA GLU A 90 -25.84 -16.29 2.81
C GLU A 90 -25.45 -17.78 2.77
N TYR A 91 -26.33 -18.60 3.34
CA TYR A 91 -26.27 -20.06 3.28
C TYR A 91 -27.44 -20.61 2.44
N PRO A 92 -27.25 -21.71 1.70
CA PRO A 92 -26.00 -22.47 1.56
C PRO A 92 -24.99 -21.71 0.69
N TYR A 93 -23.72 -21.72 1.09
CA TYR A 93 -22.67 -21.10 0.30
C TYR A 93 -22.22 -22.03 -0.83
N ASP A 94 -21.73 -21.44 -1.92
CA ASP A 94 -21.13 -22.21 -3.02
C ASP A 94 -19.89 -22.97 -2.53
N GLN A 95 -20.00 -24.29 -2.47
CA GLN A 95 -18.92 -25.22 -2.09
C GLN A 95 -17.94 -25.46 -3.23
N THR A 96 -18.29 -25.11 -4.47
CA THR A 96 -17.41 -25.27 -5.64
C THR A 96 -16.40 -24.13 -5.79
N PHE A 97 -16.57 -23.05 -5.02
CA PHE A 97 -15.67 -21.91 -5.04
C PHE A 97 -14.23 -22.30 -4.67
N THR A 98 -13.31 -22.00 -5.57
CA THR A 98 -11.88 -22.24 -5.36
C THR A 98 -11.22 -20.96 -4.84
N TYR A 99 -10.45 -21.09 -3.76
CA TYR A 99 -9.66 -19.97 -3.25
C TYR A 99 -8.55 -19.61 -4.24
N VAL A 100 -8.48 -18.34 -4.61
CA VAL A 100 -7.40 -17.79 -5.43
C VAL A 100 -6.42 -17.08 -4.52
N ASP A 101 -5.14 -17.46 -4.56
CA ASP A 101 -4.10 -16.74 -3.82
C ASP A 101 -3.81 -15.40 -4.53
N PRO A 102 -4.10 -14.24 -3.90
CA PRO A 102 -3.84 -12.95 -4.53
C PRO A 102 -2.35 -12.70 -4.80
N ASN A 103 -1.44 -13.40 -4.11
CA ASN A 103 0.00 -13.26 -4.32
C ASN A 103 0.47 -13.82 -5.68
N THR A 104 -0.39 -14.53 -6.42
CA THR A 104 -0.07 -15.00 -7.77
C THR A 104 -0.21 -13.91 -8.83
N ARG A 105 -0.90 -12.81 -8.51
CA ARG A 105 -1.08 -11.64 -9.38
C ARG A 105 0.01 -10.60 -9.13
N ASN A 106 0.25 -9.74 -10.12
CA ASN A 106 1.12 -8.58 -9.95
C ASN A 106 0.36 -7.45 -9.23
N LEU A 107 0.27 -7.57 -7.90
CA LEU A 107 -0.43 -6.59 -7.05
C LEU A 107 0.16 -5.18 -7.16
N VAL A 108 1.46 -5.08 -7.44
CA VAL A 108 2.16 -3.82 -7.65
C VAL A 108 1.62 -3.10 -8.89
N ALA A 109 1.40 -3.82 -9.99
CA ALA A 109 0.81 -3.25 -11.20
C ALA A 109 -0.64 -2.79 -11.00
N GLU A 110 -1.40 -3.48 -10.14
CA GLU A 110 -2.78 -3.12 -9.81
C GLU A 110 -2.83 -1.78 -9.06
N CYS A 111 -1.92 -1.55 -8.12
CA CYS A 111 -1.95 -0.40 -7.22
C CYS A 111 -1.12 0.81 -7.66
N SER A 112 -0.15 0.62 -8.56
CA SER A 112 0.69 1.71 -9.11
C SER A 112 -0.12 2.74 -9.90
N VAL A 113 0.30 4.01 -9.82
CA VAL A 113 -0.12 5.08 -10.72
C VAL A 113 0.07 4.68 -12.17
N LYS A 114 -0.80 5.21 -13.05
CA LYS A 114 -0.79 4.91 -14.48
C LYS A 114 -0.03 5.94 -15.31
N LYS A 115 0.20 7.13 -14.76
CA LYS A 115 0.91 8.24 -15.41
C LYS A 115 1.82 8.92 -14.38
N PRO A 116 2.96 9.48 -14.80
CA PRO A 116 3.81 10.26 -13.91
C PRO A 116 3.07 11.45 -13.29
N MET A 117 3.41 11.76 -12.03
CA MET A 117 2.89 12.91 -11.29
C MET A 117 4.06 13.67 -10.64
N ILE A 118 4.03 14.99 -10.69
CA ILE A 118 5.08 15.85 -10.12
C ILE A 118 4.53 16.60 -8.91
N PHE A 119 5.26 16.52 -7.80
CA PHE A 119 4.98 17.24 -6.57
C PHE A 119 6.15 18.19 -6.25
N ASN A 120 5.82 19.41 -5.79
CA ASN A 120 6.81 20.45 -5.50
C ASN A 120 7.76 20.72 -6.68
N SER A 121 7.20 21.19 -7.80
CA SER A 121 7.89 21.30 -9.09
C SER A 121 9.15 22.18 -9.07
N SER A 122 9.21 23.18 -8.19
CA SER A 122 10.36 24.06 -7.96
C SER A 122 11.35 23.53 -6.91
N GLY A 123 11.06 22.37 -6.31
CA GLY A 123 11.86 21.77 -5.24
C GLY A 123 13.22 21.24 -5.70
N SER A 124 14.06 20.96 -4.72
CA SER A 124 15.37 20.33 -4.88
C SER A 124 15.73 19.53 -3.62
N PRO A 125 16.35 18.34 -3.73
CA PRO A 125 16.78 17.66 -4.96
C PRO A 125 15.61 17.09 -5.79
N ARG A 126 15.89 16.68 -7.04
CA ARG A 126 14.91 15.94 -7.87
C ARG A 126 14.93 14.47 -7.51
N ILE A 127 13.80 13.93 -7.06
CA ILE A 127 13.65 12.54 -6.66
C ILE A 127 12.70 11.84 -7.63
N CYS A 128 13.19 10.81 -8.30
CA CYS A 128 12.32 9.87 -9.01
C CYS A 128 11.80 8.84 -8.00
N ALA A 129 10.49 8.76 -7.80
CA ALA A 129 9.83 7.84 -6.89
C ALA A 129 9.08 6.77 -7.69
N ILE A 130 9.52 5.52 -7.62
CA ILE A 130 8.80 4.40 -8.24
C ILE A 130 7.62 4.04 -7.35
N ASP A 131 6.41 4.12 -7.90
CA ASP A 131 5.20 3.71 -7.22
C ASP A 131 5.02 2.19 -7.29
N CYS A 132 5.34 1.51 -6.21
CA CYS A 132 5.04 0.10 -6.04
C CYS A 132 3.77 -0.18 -5.22
N GLY A 133 2.94 0.84 -4.96
CA GLY A 133 1.87 0.80 -3.96
C GLY A 133 2.13 1.77 -2.81
N LEU A 134 2.60 2.96 -3.17
CA LEU A 134 3.12 3.98 -2.28
C LEU A 134 2.05 4.47 -1.29
N LYS A 135 2.46 4.60 -0.03
CA LYS A 135 1.75 5.38 0.97
C LYS A 135 2.02 6.87 0.79
N ILE A 136 0.97 7.68 0.65
CA ILE A 136 1.05 9.12 0.38
C ILE A 136 2.01 9.87 1.31
N ASN A 137 2.10 9.48 2.59
CA ASN A 137 2.98 10.17 3.53
C ASN A 137 4.47 10.10 3.14
N GLN A 138 4.89 9.14 2.31
CA GLN A 138 6.25 9.11 1.76
C GLN A 138 6.52 10.33 0.87
N ILE A 139 5.57 10.72 0.02
CA ILE A 139 5.66 11.95 -0.79
C ILE A 139 5.66 13.18 0.10
N LYS A 140 4.72 13.26 1.06
CA LYS A 140 4.65 14.38 2.03
C LYS A 140 5.98 14.56 2.78
N CYS A 141 6.60 13.49 3.23
CA CYS A 141 7.90 13.53 3.91
C CYS A 141 9.04 14.02 3.02
N LEU A 142 9.07 13.63 1.74
CA LEU A 142 10.10 14.09 0.81
C LEU A 142 9.89 15.57 0.43
N VAL A 143 8.66 15.94 0.12
CA VAL A 143 8.30 17.32 -0.26
C VAL A 143 8.51 18.29 0.89
N SER A 144 8.13 17.95 2.12
CA SER A 144 8.37 18.79 3.31
C SER A 144 9.85 19.03 3.60
N ARG A 145 10.76 18.23 3.02
CA ARG A 145 12.22 18.44 3.07
C ARG A 145 12.75 19.24 1.88
N GLY A 146 11.86 19.80 1.06
CA GLY A 146 12.19 20.65 -0.09
C GLY A 146 12.35 19.90 -1.41
N ALA A 147 12.27 18.57 -1.45
CA ALA A 147 12.50 17.81 -2.67
C ALA A 147 11.40 18.00 -3.72
N ARG A 148 11.79 18.03 -5.01
CA ARG A 148 10.86 17.82 -6.13
C ARG A 148 10.68 16.33 -6.33
N VAL A 149 9.47 15.83 -6.21
CA VAL A 149 9.21 14.39 -6.33
C VAL A 149 8.44 14.11 -7.62
N GLU A 150 8.99 13.23 -8.45
CA GLU A 150 8.34 12.69 -9.63
C GLU A 150 7.94 11.24 -9.36
N LEU A 151 6.66 11.04 -9.07
CA LEU A 151 6.08 9.72 -8.86
C LEU A 151 5.81 9.08 -10.22
N VAL A 152 6.43 7.92 -10.47
CA VAL A 152 6.34 7.21 -11.75
C VAL A 152 5.76 5.81 -11.57
N PRO A 153 5.14 5.23 -12.62
CA PRO A 153 4.64 3.86 -12.57
C PRO A 153 5.72 2.83 -12.21
N TRP A 154 5.31 1.71 -11.60
CA TRP A 154 6.20 0.60 -11.20
C TRP A 154 7.15 0.10 -12.31
N ASN A 155 6.73 0.17 -13.58
CA ASN A 155 7.48 -0.28 -14.75
C ASN A 155 8.09 0.87 -15.58
N HIS A 156 8.23 2.04 -14.99
CA HIS A 156 8.82 3.20 -15.66
C HIS A 156 10.29 2.95 -16.04
N SER A 157 10.69 3.38 -17.24
CA SER A 157 12.10 3.36 -17.67
C SER A 157 12.86 4.48 -16.96
N LEU A 158 13.87 4.13 -16.16
CA LEU A 158 14.63 5.10 -15.39
C LEU A 158 15.72 5.75 -16.26
N ASP A 159 15.81 7.08 -16.19
CA ASP A 159 16.88 7.86 -16.78
C ASP A 159 17.53 8.74 -15.71
N GLU A 160 18.76 8.38 -15.34
CA GLU A 160 19.54 9.05 -14.30
C GLU A 160 19.92 10.50 -14.64
N SER A 161 19.74 10.98 -15.87
CA SER A 161 19.95 12.39 -16.23
C SER A 161 18.85 13.31 -15.66
N HIS A 162 17.67 12.75 -15.39
CA HIS A 162 16.47 13.50 -15.00
C HIS A 162 16.24 13.61 -13.49
N PHE A 163 16.95 12.82 -12.67
CA PHE A 163 16.82 12.85 -11.20
C PHE A 163 18.17 12.86 -10.49
N ASP A 164 18.17 13.34 -9.26
CA ASP A 164 19.33 13.43 -8.38
C ASP A 164 19.35 12.31 -7.33
N GLY A 165 18.21 11.66 -7.07
CA GLY A 165 18.09 10.45 -6.25
C GLY A 165 16.91 9.57 -6.66
N LEU A 166 17.01 8.28 -6.37
CA LEU A 166 15.96 7.28 -6.63
C LEU A 166 15.29 6.84 -5.33
N PHE A 167 13.97 6.90 -5.29
CA PHE A 167 13.15 6.40 -4.19
C PHE A 167 12.29 5.22 -4.68
N ILE A 168 12.25 4.14 -3.90
CA ILE A 168 11.45 2.94 -4.21
C ILE A 168 10.47 2.73 -3.05
N SER A 169 9.16 2.85 -3.35
CA SER A 169 8.13 2.88 -2.31
C SER A 169 7.89 1.51 -1.65
N ASN A 170 7.03 1.52 -0.64
CA ASN A 170 6.39 0.29 -0.18
C ASN A 170 5.45 -0.29 -1.26
N GLY A 171 4.98 -1.52 -1.04
CA GLY A 171 4.01 -2.14 -1.93
C GLY A 171 3.49 -3.48 -1.42
N PRO A 172 2.42 -4.01 -2.04
CA PRO A 172 1.90 -5.33 -1.78
C PRO A 172 2.65 -6.42 -2.58
N GLY A 173 2.38 -7.68 -2.25
CA GLY A 173 2.77 -8.82 -3.07
C GLY A 173 4.21 -9.30 -2.88
N ASP A 174 4.65 -10.15 -3.81
CA ASP A 174 5.97 -10.77 -3.81
C ASP A 174 6.92 -9.98 -4.75
N PRO A 175 8.07 -9.50 -4.25
CA PRO A 175 9.03 -8.73 -5.06
C PRO A 175 9.56 -9.49 -6.28
N ILE A 176 9.58 -10.82 -6.28
CA ILE A 176 10.06 -11.64 -7.40
C ILE A 176 9.20 -11.44 -8.66
N THR A 177 7.95 -11.02 -8.50
CA THR A 177 7.04 -10.71 -9.62
C THR A 177 7.40 -9.41 -10.34
N CYS A 178 8.17 -8.51 -9.72
CA CYS A 178 8.49 -7.18 -10.22
C CYS A 178 9.77 -7.15 -11.07
N LYS A 179 9.90 -8.08 -12.02
CA LYS A 179 11.14 -8.28 -12.79
C LYS A 179 11.59 -7.04 -13.57
N GLU A 180 10.65 -6.33 -14.18
CA GLU A 180 10.93 -5.09 -14.94
C GLU A 180 11.51 -4.00 -14.03
N THR A 181 10.89 -3.78 -12.87
CA THR A 181 11.36 -2.82 -11.86
C THR A 181 12.75 -3.20 -11.34
N ILE A 182 12.97 -4.48 -11.03
CA ILE A 182 14.28 -4.98 -10.58
C ILE A 182 15.37 -4.67 -11.61
N ALA A 183 15.10 -4.91 -12.89
CA ALA A 183 16.07 -4.63 -13.96
C ALA A 183 16.42 -3.14 -14.06
N GLN A 184 15.43 -2.25 -13.92
CA GLN A 184 15.65 -0.80 -13.90
C GLN A 184 16.51 -0.38 -12.68
N ILE A 185 16.17 -0.88 -11.48
CA ILE A 185 16.93 -0.60 -10.26
C ILE A 185 18.36 -1.11 -10.39
N GLN A 186 18.56 -2.32 -10.93
CA GLN A 186 19.88 -2.91 -11.13
C GLN A 186 20.78 -2.06 -12.03
N SER A 187 20.22 -1.44 -13.07
CA SER A 187 20.94 -0.51 -13.94
C SER A 187 21.46 0.70 -13.16
N VAL A 188 20.60 1.34 -12.35
CA VAL A 188 20.95 2.51 -11.54
C VAL A 188 21.99 2.14 -10.47
N VAL A 189 21.81 1.00 -9.79
CA VAL A 189 22.78 0.49 -8.80
C VAL A 189 24.15 0.28 -9.44
N LYS A 190 24.20 -0.34 -10.63
CA LYS A 190 25.45 -0.62 -11.34
C LYS A 190 26.19 0.66 -11.75
N ASN A 191 25.46 1.72 -12.09
CA ASN A 191 26.05 3.01 -12.44
C ASN A 191 26.62 3.74 -11.20
N GLY A 192 26.01 3.57 -10.03
CA GLY A 192 26.55 4.01 -8.74
C GLY A 192 26.65 5.53 -8.56
N ARG A 193 25.94 6.31 -9.39
CA ARG A 193 26.02 7.79 -9.41
C ARG A 193 24.98 8.47 -8.53
N ARG A 194 23.86 7.80 -8.26
CA ARG A 194 22.70 8.37 -7.58
C ARG A 194 22.46 7.65 -6.24
N PRO A 195 22.14 8.37 -5.16
CA PRO A 195 21.66 7.74 -3.94
C PRO A 195 20.32 7.04 -4.19
N ILE A 196 20.13 5.87 -3.56
CA ILE A 196 18.93 5.05 -3.69
C ILE A 196 18.37 4.77 -2.29
N PHE A 197 17.07 5.00 -2.11
CA PHE A 197 16.38 4.73 -0.85
C PHE A 197 15.13 3.88 -1.10
N GLY A 198 15.08 2.69 -0.50
CA GLY A 198 13.94 1.76 -0.62
C GLY A 198 13.25 1.50 0.71
N ILE A 199 11.91 1.50 0.71
CA ILE A 199 11.09 1.23 1.91
C ILE A 199 10.27 -0.04 1.72
N CYS A 200 10.29 -0.96 2.70
CA CYS A 200 9.48 -2.19 2.70
C CYS A 200 9.71 -3.02 1.42
N LEU A 201 8.75 -3.08 0.50
CA LEU A 201 8.94 -3.72 -0.81
C LEU A 201 10.14 -3.11 -1.56
N GLY A 202 10.32 -1.79 -1.52
CA GLY A 202 11.48 -1.15 -2.14
C GLY A 202 12.82 -1.58 -1.57
N HIS A 203 12.89 -1.92 -0.28
CA HIS A 203 14.09 -2.53 0.31
C HIS A 203 14.34 -3.92 -0.28
N GLN A 204 13.29 -4.73 -0.43
CA GLN A 204 13.39 -6.08 -1.01
C GLN A 204 13.81 -6.03 -2.48
N LEU A 205 13.22 -5.13 -3.28
CA LEU A 205 13.58 -4.93 -4.69
C LEU A 205 15.04 -4.49 -4.83
N LEU A 206 15.49 -3.57 -3.98
CA LEU A 206 16.89 -3.15 -3.94
C LEU A 206 17.83 -4.32 -3.58
N ALA A 207 17.49 -5.14 -2.58
CA ALA A 207 18.27 -6.31 -2.20
C ALA A 207 18.35 -7.34 -3.36
N ILE A 208 17.24 -7.61 -4.04
CA ILE A 208 17.23 -8.53 -5.18
C ILE A 208 18.07 -7.99 -6.34
N SER A 209 18.05 -6.67 -6.58
CA SER A 209 18.84 -6.04 -7.64
C SER A 209 20.36 -6.23 -7.48
N ILE A 210 20.83 -6.50 -6.26
CA ILE A 210 22.24 -6.82 -5.95
C ILE A 210 22.49 -8.32 -5.74
N GLY A 211 21.53 -9.18 -6.09
CA GLY A 211 21.68 -10.63 -6.06
C GLY A 211 21.25 -11.32 -4.76
N CYS A 212 20.63 -10.61 -3.82
CA CYS A 212 20.03 -11.26 -2.64
C CYS A 212 18.76 -12.04 -3.00
N GLN A 213 18.37 -12.98 -2.14
CA GLN A 213 17.16 -13.76 -2.28
C GLN A 213 16.13 -13.37 -1.23
N THR A 214 14.85 -13.46 -1.58
CA THR A 214 13.71 -13.26 -0.68
C THR A 214 12.98 -14.59 -0.46
N TYR A 215 12.34 -14.73 0.69
CA TYR A 215 11.49 -15.87 0.99
C TYR A 215 10.23 -15.41 1.72
N LYS A 216 9.14 -16.15 1.55
CA LYS A 216 7.86 -15.86 2.21
C LYS A 216 7.95 -16.23 3.69
N LEU A 217 7.72 -15.26 4.57
CA LEU A 217 7.63 -15.51 6.02
C LEU A 217 6.40 -16.37 6.33
N LYS A 218 6.47 -17.16 7.39
CA LYS A 218 5.32 -17.94 7.89
C LYS A 218 4.11 -17.05 8.15
N TYR A 219 4.34 -15.92 8.81
CA TYR A 219 3.40 -14.80 8.96
C TYR A 219 4.19 -13.49 8.86
N GLY A 220 3.55 -12.43 8.37
CA GLY A 220 4.21 -11.14 8.19
C GLY A 220 4.40 -10.38 9.50
N ASN A 221 5.34 -9.45 9.52
CA ASN A 221 5.42 -8.41 10.54
C ASN A 221 4.39 -7.33 10.19
N ARG A 222 3.25 -7.33 10.89
CA ARG A 222 2.07 -6.49 10.60
C ARG A 222 1.60 -5.75 11.85
#